data_AF-A0A964KPB3-F1
#
_entry.id   AF-A0A964KPB3-F1
#
_cell.length_a   1.000
_cell.length_b   1.000
_cell.length_c   1.000
_cell.angle_alpha   90.00
_cell.angle_beta   90.00
_cell.angle_gamma   90.00
#
_symmetry.space_group_name_H-M   'P 1'
#
loop_
_entity.id
_entity.type
_entity.pdbx_description
1 polymer ?
#
loop_
_entity_poly.entity_id
_entity_poly.type
_entity_poly.pdbx_seq_one_letter_code
_entity_poly.pdbx_strand_id
1 'polypeptide(L)'
;MVPLPFVGVDLTAGVRPVDVAALDPSGRSVAFRQVRSDDELCGVLQELGAEVVAVDSPMDLPSGLCCLEEDCSCVPSGPGTGRSAERALAALGIPCFWTTKRTIIKKMVYRAIALKERLEASGYTVLEVYPYAVKRILFGRHLPRKSRPEGIAFLIDGAKSELPSCAWPALWAPSHD
;
A
#
# COMPACT_ATOMS: atom_id res chain seq x y z
N MET A 1 1.62 -23.45 -11.12
CA MET A 1 1.08 -22.08 -11.19
C MET A 1 2.21 -21.16 -11.60
N VAL A 2 2.00 -20.17 -12.47
CA VAL A 2 3.03 -19.16 -12.77
C VAL A 2 3.24 -18.34 -11.49
N PRO A 3 4.49 -18.13 -11.02
CA PRO A 3 4.73 -17.32 -9.83
C PRO A 3 4.30 -15.87 -10.08
N LEU A 4 3.74 -15.23 -9.06
CA LEU A 4 3.30 -13.84 -9.06
C LEU A 4 4.13 -13.08 -8.01
N PRO A 5 5.43 -12.85 -8.27
CA PRO A 5 6.38 -12.42 -7.26
C PRO A 5 6.18 -10.97 -6.80
N PHE A 6 5.47 -10.15 -7.56
CA PHE A 6 5.19 -8.75 -7.23
C PHE A 6 3.80 -8.63 -6.61
N VAL A 7 3.74 -8.41 -5.30
CA VAL A 7 2.49 -8.34 -4.55
C VAL A 7 2.26 -6.95 -3.99
N GLY A 8 1.08 -6.38 -4.22
CA GLY A 8 0.57 -5.17 -3.59
C GLY A 8 -0.47 -5.48 -2.51
N VAL A 9 -0.41 -4.75 -1.38
CA VAL A 9 -1.25 -4.95 -0.20
C VAL A 9 -1.91 -3.63 0.20
N ASP A 10 -3.24 -3.55 0.15
CA ASP A 10 -4.02 -2.43 0.71
C ASP A 10 -4.32 -2.73 2.19
N LEU A 11 -3.44 -2.23 3.07
CA LEU A 11 -3.48 -2.55 4.48
C LEU A 11 -4.58 -1.76 5.19
N THR A 12 -5.27 -2.40 6.13
CA THR A 12 -6.22 -1.74 7.04
C THR A 12 -5.89 -2.04 8.49
N ALA A 13 -6.32 -1.22 9.45
CA ALA A 13 -6.11 -1.51 10.88
C ALA A 13 -7.37 -2.04 11.59
N GLY A 14 -8.44 -2.28 10.82
CA GLY A 14 -9.77 -2.64 11.34
C GLY A 14 -10.20 -4.07 10.99
N VAL A 15 -11.49 -4.33 11.12
CA VAL A 15 -12.13 -5.63 10.82
C VAL A 15 -12.33 -5.89 9.33
N ARG A 16 -12.05 -4.89 8.48
CA ARG A 16 -12.15 -5.05 7.03
C ARG A 16 -11.05 -6.02 6.56
N PRO A 17 -11.33 -6.82 5.52
CA PRO A 17 -10.29 -7.57 4.85
C PRO A 17 -9.21 -6.63 4.31
N VAL A 18 -7.99 -7.15 4.22
CA VAL A 18 -6.88 -6.60 3.46
C VAL A 18 -7.01 -7.11 2.04
N ASP A 19 -7.01 -6.19 1.07
CA ASP A 19 -6.99 -6.55 -0.35
C ASP A 19 -5.55 -6.76 -0.82
N VAL A 20 -5.36 -7.81 -1.60
CA VAL A 20 -4.05 -8.21 -2.14
C VAL A 20 -4.18 -8.35 -3.65
N ALA A 21 -3.23 -7.78 -4.39
CA ALA A 21 -3.08 -7.96 -5.82
C ALA A 21 -1.68 -8.47 -6.14
N ALA A 22 -1.53 -9.42 -7.05
CA ALA A 22 -0.25 -10.00 -7.40
C ALA A 22 -0.06 -10.02 -8.92
N LEU A 23 1.17 -9.76 -9.38
CA LEU A 23 1.52 -9.64 -10.80
C LEU A 23 2.74 -10.51 -11.12
N ASP A 24 2.73 -11.14 -12.30
CA ASP A 24 3.92 -11.81 -12.83
C ASP A 24 4.96 -10.79 -13.35
N PRO A 25 6.23 -11.18 -13.55
CA PRO A 25 7.25 -10.26 -14.04
C PRO A 25 7.00 -9.69 -15.43
N SER A 26 6.14 -10.34 -16.20
CA SER A 26 5.81 -9.92 -17.55
C SER A 26 4.58 -9.01 -17.65
N GLY A 27 3.89 -8.77 -16.53
CA GLY A 27 2.65 -7.98 -16.51
C GLY A 27 1.49 -8.63 -17.27
N ARG A 28 1.52 -9.95 -17.46
CA ARG A 28 0.52 -10.72 -18.21
C ARG A 28 -0.47 -11.47 -17.32
N SER A 29 -0.11 -11.77 -16.08
CA SER A 29 -0.96 -12.52 -15.16
C SER A 29 -1.18 -11.73 -13.87
N VAL A 30 -2.44 -11.64 -13.45
CA VAL A 30 -2.83 -10.98 -12.20
C VAL A 30 -3.66 -11.92 -11.33
N ALA A 31 -3.50 -11.83 -10.01
CA ALA A 31 -4.38 -12.47 -9.05
C ALA A 31 -4.83 -11.47 -7.98
N PHE A 32 -6.03 -11.68 -7.46
CA PHE A 32 -6.58 -10.91 -6.34
C PHE A 32 -6.94 -11.85 -5.19
N ARG A 33 -6.71 -11.41 -3.95
CA ARG A 33 -7.06 -12.13 -2.72
C ARG A 33 -7.56 -11.15 -1.67
N GLN A 34 -8.30 -11.68 -0.71
CA GLN A 34 -8.67 -10.98 0.51
C GLN A 34 -8.26 -11.82 1.71
N VAL A 35 -7.64 -11.18 2.69
CA VAL A 35 -7.17 -11.83 3.92
C VAL A 35 -7.61 -11.02 5.13
N ARG A 36 -7.85 -11.69 6.26
CA ARG A 36 -8.33 -11.07 7.51
C ARG A 36 -7.28 -11.03 8.61
N SER A 37 -6.14 -11.69 8.42
CA SER A 37 -5.04 -11.71 9.39
C SER A 37 -3.68 -11.64 8.69
N ASP A 38 -2.65 -11.30 9.46
CA ASP A 38 -1.27 -11.31 8.96
C ASP A 38 -0.79 -12.75 8.68
N ASP A 39 -1.34 -13.76 9.38
CA ASP A 39 -1.04 -15.17 9.12
C ASP A 39 -1.62 -15.62 7.78
N GLU A 40 -2.88 -15.25 7.48
CA GLU A 40 -3.50 -15.48 6.18
C GLU A 40 -2.73 -14.76 5.07
N LEU A 41 -2.27 -13.53 5.33
CA LEU A 41 -1.44 -12.78 4.39
C LEU A 41 -0.13 -13.54 4.09
N CYS A 42 0.59 -13.99 5.12
CA CYS A 42 1.81 -14.79 4.92
C CYS A 42 1.56 -16.07 4.13
N GLY A 43 0.46 -16.78 4.40
CA GLY A 43 0.05 -17.97 3.64
C GLY A 43 -0.17 -17.65 2.16
N VAL A 44 -0.94 -16.59 1.88
CA VAL A 44 -1.19 -16.12 0.50
C VAL A 44 0.12 -15.72 -0.21
N LEU A 45 1.02 -15.01 0.47
CA LEU A 45 2.31 -14.62 -0.12
C LEU A 45 3.15 -15.85 -0.50
N GLN A 46 3.19 -16.86 0.37
CA GLN A 46 3.89 -18.11 0.09
C GLN A 46 3.26 -18.86 -1.09
N GLU A 47 1.93 -18.97 -1.14
CA GLU A 47 1.20 -19.62 -2.24
C GLU A 47 1.44 -18.95 -3.59
N LEU A 48 1.53 -17.62 -3.60
CA LEU A 48 1.79 -16.83 -4.81
C LEU A 48 3.26 -16.88 -5.27
N GLY A 49 4.16 -17.35 -4.42
CA GLY A 49 5.60 -17.25 -4.64
C GLY A 49 6.09 -15.80 -4.62
N ALA A 50 5.59 -15.00 -3.68
CA ALA A 50 5.94 -13.60 -3.53
C ALA A 50 7.44 -13.42 -3.27
N GLU A 51 8.04 -12.39 -3.86
CA GLU A 51 9.42 -11.97 -3.60
C GLU A 51 9.46 -10.52 -3.12
N VAL A 52 8.62 -9.67 -3.72
CA VAL A 52 8.48 -8.25 -3.40
C VAL A 52 7.06 -7.97 -2.93
N VAL A 53 6.93 -7.34 -1.76
CA VAL A 53 5.66 -6.98 -1.15
C VAL A 53 5.57 -5.47 -0.95
N ALA A 54 4.77 -4.81 -1.78
CA ALA A 54 4.45 -3.39 -1.69
C ALA A 54 3.22 -3.17 -0.81
N VAL A 55 3.35 -2.39 0.27
CA VAL A 55 2.27 -2.19 1.25
C VAL A 55 1.84 -0.73 1.32
N ASP A 56 0.53 -0.48 1.22
CA ASP A 56 -0.08 0.85 1.36
C ASP A 56 -0.15 1.29 2.83
N SER A 57 1.00 1.66 3.40
CA SER A 57 1.06 2.28 4.71
C SER A 57 2.44 2.85 5.04
N PRO A 58 2.54 3.90 5.87
CA PRO A 58 3.79 4.24 6.54
C PRO A 58 4.36 3.05 7.32
N MET A 59 5.60 2.67 7.06
CA MET A 59 6.26 1.50 7.66
C MET A 59 7.39 1.84 8.64
N ASP A 60 7.57 3.12 8.95
CA ASP A 60 8.59 3.59 9.89
C ASP A 60 8.10 4.85 10.62
N LEU A 61 8.74 5.18 11.74
CA LEU A 61 8.47 6.39 12.50
C LEU A 61 9.32 7.58 12.01
N PRO A 62 8.88 8.84 12.22
CA PRO A 62 9.75 10.00 12.07
C PRO A 62 10.97 9.91 12.97
N SER A 63 12.13 10.35 12.47
CA SER A 63 13.38 10.39 13.23
C SER A 63 13.19 11.12 14.56
N GLY A 64 13.68 10.52 15.65
CA GLY A 64 13.54 11.03 17.03
C GLY A 64 12.29 10.56 17.79
N LEU A 65 11.29 10.02 17.10
CA LEU A 65 10.14 9.40 17.76
C LEU A 65 10.40 7.92 18.02
N CYS A 66 10.14 7.47 19.25
CA CYS A 66 10.06 6.03 19.56
C CYS A 66 8.63 5.48 19.42
N CYS A 67 7.62 6.36 19.41
CA CYS A 67 6.22 6.02 19.22
C CYS A 67 5.42 7.23 18.73
N LEU A 68 4.15 7.00 18.42
CA LEU A 68 3.17 8.03 18.05
C LEU A 68 2.26 8.43 19.22
N GLU A 69 2.60 8.07 20.46
CA GLU A 69 1.78 8.43 21.63
C GLU A 69 2.05 9.85 22.12
N GLU A 70 0.97 10.58 22.41
CA GLU A 70 0.99 11.99 22.78
C GLU A 70 1.53 12.24 24.19
N ASP A 71 1.40 11.26 25.08
CA ASP A 71 1.91 11.28 26.46
C ASP A 71 3.41 10.94 26.57
N CYS A 72 3.99 10.34 25.52
CA CYS A 72 5.42 10.04 25.49
C CYS A 72 6.27 11.32 25.32
N SER A 73 7.43 11.39 25.98
CA SER A 73 8.34 12.53 25.90
C SER A 73 9.22 12.56 24.65
N CYS A 74 9.21 11.52 23.80
CA CYS A 74 9.99 11.52 22.56
C CYS A 74 9.52 12.64 21.61
N VAL A 75 10.48 13.27 20.92
CA VAL A 75 10.24 14.41 20.04
C VAL A 75 10.93 14.20 18.69
N PRO A 76 10.36 14.70 17.57
CA PRO A 76 11.02 14.62 16.29
C PRO A 76 12.38 15.33 16.32
N SER A 77 13.39 14.73 15.71
CA SER A 77 14.76 15.27 15.65
C SER A 77 15.14 15.85 14.27
N GLY A 78 14.28 15.66 13.26
CA GLY A 78 14.54 16.10 11.89
C GLY A 78 13.93 17.47 11.55
N PRO A 79 14.37 18.09 10.44
CA PRO A 79 13.79 19.33 9.95
C PRO A 79 12.39 19.08 9.37
N GLY A 80 11.41 19.85 9.86
CA GLY A 80 10.03 19.85 9.36
C GLY A 80 9.16 18.70 9.88
N THR A 81 7.89 18.72 9.48
CA THR A 81 6.89 17.74 9.93
C THR A 81 7.08 16.39 9.23
N GLY A 82 6.88 15.31 10.00
CA GLY A 82 6.76 13.94 9.48
C GLY A 82 8.07 13.33 8.96
N ARG A 83 7.94 12.34 8.08
CA ARG A 83 9.03 11.53 7.53
C ARG A 83 9.60 12.16 6.26
N SER A 84 10.81 11.75 5.87
CA SER A 84 11.45 12.22 4.62
C SER A 84 10.60 11.91 3.38
N ALA A 85 10.00 10.72 3.31
CA ALA A 85 9.10 10.32 2.24
C ALA A 85 7.89 11.26 2.09
N GLU A 86 7.28 11.65 3.21
CA GLU A 86 6.12 12.56 3.24
C GLU A 86 6.52 13.98 2.80
N ARG A 87 7.69 14.46 3.23
CA ARG A 87 8.23 15.74 2.76
C ARG A 87 8.54 15.72 1.27
N ALA A 88 9.06 14.60 0.74
CA ALA A 88 9.30 14.44 -0.69
C ALA A 88 7.98 14.47 -1.49
N LEU A 89 6.93 13.80 -1.01
CA LEU A 89 5.59 13.87 -1.61
C LEU A 89 5.04 15.30 -1.59
N ALA A 90 5.17 16.00 -0.47
CA ALA A 90 4.72 17.39 -0.34
C ALA A 90 5.46 18.33 -1.29
N ALA A 91 6.77 18.15 -1.49
CA ALA A 91 7.56 18.92 -2.46
C ALA A 91 7.10 18.71 -3.91
N LEU A 92 6.54 17.54 -4.23
CA LEU A 92 5.91 17.23 -5.52
C LEU A 92 4.46 17.74 -5.63
N GLY A 93 3.95 18.41 -4.59
CA GLY A 93 2.55 18.84 -4.50
C GLY A 93 1.58 17.66 -4.38
N ILE A 94 2.03 16.54 -3.83
CA ILE A 94 1.22 15.35 -3.56
C ILE A 94 0.84 15.33 -2.07
N PRO A 95 -0.45 15.54 -1.72
CA PRO A 95 -0.88 15.46 -0.33
C PRO A 95 -0.72 14.04 0.20
N CYS A 96 -0.37 13.91 1.48
CA CYS A 96 -0.35 12.65 2.22
C CYS A 96 -0.70 12.89 3.69
N PHE A 97 -1.02 11.81 4.42
CA PHE A 97 -1.20 11.88 5.86
C PHE A 97 0.17 11.89 6.54
N TRP A 98 0.45 12.93 7.31
CA TRP A 98 1.71 13.03 8.06
C TRP A 98 1.74 12.01 9.20
N THR A 99 2.80 11.21 9.25
CA THR A 99 3.07 10.32 10.38
C THR A 99 3.55 11.16 11.55
N THR A 100 2.64 11.49 12.45
CA THR A 100 2.88 12.30 13.66
C THR A 100 2.12 11.69 14.82
N LYS A 101 2.36 12.17 16.05
CA LYS A 101 1.61 11.69 17.23
C LYS A 101 0.09 11.87 17.12
N ARG A 102 -0.36 12.85 16.31
CA ARG A 102 -1.77 13.16 16.04
C ARG A 102 -2.32 12.51 14.76
N THR A 103 -1.59 11.57 14.14
CA THR A 103 -2.07 10.93 12.92
C THR A 103 -3.32 10.09 13.17
N ILE A 104 -4.31 10.20 12.28
CA ILE A 104 -5.55 9.43 12.37
C ILE A 104 -5.37 7.95 12.00
N ILE A 105 -4.27 7.62 11.32
CA ILE A 105 -3.93 6.26 10.88
C ILE A 105 -2.96 5.54 11.83
N LYS A 106 -2.84 6.00 13.09
CA LYS A 106 -1.84 5.51 14.06
C LYS A 106 -1.78 3.97 14.18
N LYS A 107 -2.94 3.33 14.32
CA LYS A 107 -3.05 1.85 14.40
C LYS A 107 -2.52 1.16 13.14
N MET A 108 -2.73 1.77 11.97
CA MET A 108 -2.27 1.25 10.70
C MET A 108 -0.76 1.35 10.57
N VAL A 109 -0.17 2.47 11.00
CA VAL A 109 1.29 2.65 11.02
C VAL A 109 1.97 1.62 11.92
N TYR A 110 1.46 1.40 13.14
CA TYR A 110 2.03 0.37 14.01
C TYR A 110 1.88 -1.05 13.44
N ARG A 111 0.72 -1.38 12.86
CA ARG A 111 0.54 -2.67 12.17
C ARG A 111 1.55 -2.82 11.03
N ALA A 112 1.74 -1.77 10.22
CA ALA A 112 2.62 -1.80 9.07
C ALA A 112 4.11 -1.94 9.45
N ILE A 113 4.56 -1.28 10.52
CA ILE A 113 5.91 -1.45 11.08
C ILE A 113 6.12 -2.92 11.50
N ALA A 114 5.21 -3.47 12.30
CA ALA A 114 5.30 -4.86 12.75
C ALA A 114 5.23 -5.87 11.58
N LEU A 115 4.37 -5.59 10.59
CA LEU A 115 4.24 -6.41 9.39
C LEU A 115 5.52 -6.37 8.54
N LYS A 116 6.14 -5.20 8.36
CA LYS A 116 7.42 -5.05 7.66
C LYS A 116 8.48 -5.94 8.28
N GLU A 117 8.69 -5.84 9.60
CA GLU A 117 9.68 -6.65 10.32
C GLU A 117 9.45 -8.14 10.11
N ARG A 118 8.19 -8.59 10.23
CA ARG A 118 7.80 -9.99 10.04
C ARG A 118 8.08 -10.49 8.62
N LEU A 119 7.74 -9.69 7.61
CA LEU A 119 7.93 -10.06 6.20
C LEU A 119 9.41 -10.05 5.82
N GLU A 120 10.17 -9.04 6.25
CA GLU A 120 11.62 -8.98 6.01
C GLU A 120 12.34 -10.16 6.69
N ALA A 121 11.96 -10.51 7.93
CA ALA A 121 12.49 -11.69 8.61
C ALA A 121 12.14 -13.02 7.91
N SER A 122 11.11 -13.03 7.07
CA SER A 122 10.71 -14.16 6.24
C SER A 122 11.38 -14.16 4.86
N GLY A 123 12.27 -13.19 4.58
CA GLY A 123 13.06 -13.09 3.35
C GLY A 123 12.42 -12.29 2.22
N TYR A 124 11.28 -11.65 2.44
CA TYR A 124 10.65 -10.80 1.43
C TYR A 124 11.33 -9.44 1.32
N THR A 125 11.37 -8.89 0.10
CA THR A 125 11.68 -7.46 -0.10
C THR A 125 10.41 -6.65 0.15
N VAL A 126 10.38 -5.84 1.20
CA VAL A 126 9.20 -5.05 1.57
C VAL A 126 9.35 -3.60 1.13
N LEU A 127 8.34 -3.07 0.46
CA LEU A 127 8.31 -1.69 -0.03
C LEU A 127 7.12 -0.94 0.57
N GLU A 128 7.38 0.20 1.19
CA GLU A 128 6.32 1.18 1.47
C GLU A 128 5.88 1.84 0.15
N VAL A 129 4.57 1.84 -0.12
CA VAL A 129 4.00 2.52 -1.28
C VAL A 129 2.86 3.45 -0.87
N TYR A 130 2.61 4.46 -1.70
CA TYR A 130 1.46 5.35 -1.55
C TYR A 130 0.66 5.38 -2.87
N PRO A 131 -0.39 4.55 -3.04
CA PRO A 131 -1.09 4.37 -4.31
C PRO A 131 -1.68 5.64 -4.89
N TYR A 132 -2.01 6.64 -4.06
CA TYR A 132 -2.47 7.94 -4.56
C TYR A 132 -1.36 8.67 -5.34
N ALA A 133 -0.10 8.63 -4.88
CA ALA A 133 1.03 9.17 -5.64
C ALA A 133 1.24 8.41 -6.95
N VAL A 134 1.18 7.08 -6.91
CA VAL A 134 1.31 6.23 -8.10
C VAL A 134 0.28 6.61 -9.17
N LYS A 135 -1.00 6.70 -8.80
CA LYS A 135 -2.09 7.10 -9.70
C LYS A 135 -1.85 8.50 -10.28
N ARG A 136 -1.35 9.44 -9.48
CA ARG A 136 -1.05 10.80 -9.95
C ARG A 136 0.11 10.86 -10.94
N ILE A 137 1.10 10.00 -10.77
CA ILE A 137 2.26 9.90 -11.66
C ILE A 137 1.84 9.25 -12.97
N LEU A 138 1.11 8.14 -12.93
CA LEU A 138 0.69 7.40 -14.12
C LEU A 138 -0.44 8.09 -14.89
N PHE A 139 -1.47 8.57 -14.20
CA PHE A 139 -2.71 9.04 -14.82
C PHE A 139 -2.92 10.55 -14.73
N GLY A 140 -1.93 11.28 -14.22
CA GLY A 140 -1.95 12.73 -14.10
C GLY A 140 -2.65 13.27 -12.84
N ARG A 141 -2.65 14.60 -12.71
CA ARG A 141 -3.05 15.29 -11.47
C ARG A 141 -4.55 15.24 -11.18
N HIS A 142 -5.39 15.19 -12.20
CA HIS A 142 -6.84 15.31 -12.08
C HIS A 142 -7.49 13.93 -12.04
N LEU A 143 -7.42 13.29 -10.88
CA LEU A 143 -8.03 11.98 -10.68
C LEU A 143 -9.52 12.13 -10.31
N PRO A 144 -10.43 11.39 -10.96
CA PRO A 144 -11.82 11.32 -10.55
C PRO A 144 -11.96 10.68 -9.16
N ARG A 145 -13.07 10.97 -8.47
CA ARG A 145 -13.32 10.44 -7.12
C ARG A 145 -13.55 8.93 -7.17
N LYS A 146 -12.76 8.16 -6.42
CA LYS A 146 -12.92 6.70 -6.30
C LYS A 146 -14.25 6.25 -5.69
N SER A 147 -14.98 7.15 -5.04
CA SER A 147 -16.31 6.88 -4.47
C SER A 147 -17.43 6.93 -5.52
N ARG A 148 -17.10 7.19 -6.79
CA ARG A 148 -18.07 7.26 -7.89
C ARG A 148 -17.76 6.18 -8.93
N PRO A 149 -18.78 5.61 -9.59
CA PRO A 149 -18.59 4.61 -10.63
C PRO A 149 -17.62 5.05 -11.73
N GLU A 150 -17.67 6.32 -12.16
CA GLU A 150 -16.79 6.83 -13.21
C GLU A 150 -15.33 6.87 -12.77
N GLY A 151 -15.08 7.17 -11.48
CA GLY A 151 -13.73 7.18 -10.94
C GLY A 151 -13.14 5.79 -10.80
N ILE A 152 -13.98 4.81 -10.53
CA ILE A 152 -13.58 3.39 -10.50
C ILE A 152 -13.28 2.90 -11.92
N ALA A 153 -14.18 3.17 -12.87
CA ALA A 153 -13.98 2.83 -14.27
C ALA A 153 -12.67 3.43 -14.81
N PHE A 154 -12.40 4.70 -14.52
CA PHE A 154 -11.14 5.36 -14.87
C PHE A 154 -9.90 4.62 -14.35
N LEU A 155 -9.93 4.14 -13.10
CA LEU A 155 -8.79 3.39 -12.52
C LEU A 155 -8.64 2.01 -13.16
N ILE A 156 -9.74 1.32 -13.45
CA ILE A 156 -9.74 0.03 -14.14
C ILE A 156 -9.16 0.19 -15.56
N ASP A 157 -9.65 1.18 -16.31
CA ASP A 157 -9.21 1.44 -17.68
C ASP A 157 -7.75 1.91 -17.73
N GLY A 158 -7.33 2.72 -16.74
CA GLY A 158 -5.93 3.10 -16.56
C GLY A 158 -5.04 1.88 -16.35
N ALA A 159 -5.41 0.99 -15.42
CA ALA A 159 -4.65 -0.23 -15.17
C ALA A 159 -4.57 -1.15 -16.42
N LYS A 160 -5.68 -1.30 -17.17
CA LYS A 160 -5.69 -2.05 -18.44
C LYS A 160 -4.79 -1.41 -19.50
N SER A 161 -4.70 -0.08 -19.51
CA SER A 161 -3.85 0.66 -20.46
C SER A 161 -2.37 0.49 -20.13
N GLU A 162 -2.00 0.48 -18.85
CA GLU A 162 -0.63 0.22 -18.39
C GLU A 162 -0.20 -1.25 -18.58
N LEU A 163 -1.15 -2.18 -18.52
CA LEU A 163 -0.92 -3.62 -18.69
C LEU A 163 -1.80 -4.19 -19.82
N PRO A 164 -1.55 -3.81 -21.09
CA PRO A 164 -2.43 -4.13 -22.22
C PRO A 164 -2.42 -5.62 -22.57
N SER A 165 -1.37 -6.35 -22.18
CA SER A 165 -1.25 -7.80 -22.41
C SER A 165 -1.68 -8.64 -21.20
N CYS A 166 -2.21 -8.01 -20.15
CA CYS A 166 -2.66 -8.72 -18.97
C CYS A 166 -3.97 -9.47 -19.23
N ALA A 167 -4.00 -10.74 -18.82
CA ALA A 167 -5.19 -11.55 -18.75
C ALA A 167 -6.05 -11.11 -17.56
N TRP A 168 -6.80 -10.04 -17.75
CA TRP A 168 -7.72 -9.52 -16.73
C TRP A 168 -8.90 -10.46 -16.49
N PRO A 169 -9.40 -10.58 -15.24
CA PRO A 169 -10.60 -11.35 -14.96
C PRO A 169 -11.81 -10.77 -15.70
N ALA A 170 -12.68 -11.65 -16.23
CA ALA A 170 -13.85 -11.25 -17.00
C ALA A 170 -14.84 -10.37 -16.21
N LEU A 171 -14.93 -10.60 -14.89
CA LEU A 171 -15.65 -9.75 -13.96
C LEU A 171 -14.64 -9.01 -13.09
N TRP A 172 -14.24 -7.82 -13.53
CA TRP A 172 -13.59 -6.85 -12.66
C TRP A 172 -14.68 -6.06 -11.93
N ALA A 173 -15.31 -6.69 -10.96
CA ALA A 173 -16.11 -5.96 -9.97
C ALA A 173 -15.13 -5.43 -8.92
N PRO A 174 -15.09 -4.12 -8.66
CA PRO A 174 -14.51 -3.65 -7.40
C PRO A 174 -15.21 -4.42 -6.29
N SER A 175 -14.47 -4.97 -5.34
CA SER A 175 -15.01 -5.33 -4.06
C SER A 175 -15.58 -4.06 -3.43
N HIS A 176 -16.83 -3.76 -3.76
CA HIS A 176 -17.62 -2.76 -3.08
C HIS A 176 -18.14 -3.39 -1.80
N ASP A 177 -17.24 -3.58 -0.84
CA ASP A 177 -17.58 -3.66 0.57
C ASP A 177 -16.89 -2.50 1.31
#